data_AF-A0A1Q2CBS8-F1
#
_entry.id   AF-A0A1Q2CBS8-F1
#
_cell.length_a   1.000
_cell.length_b   1.000
_cell.length_c   1.000
_cell.angle_alpha   90.00
_cell.angle_beta   90.00
_cell.angle_gamma   90.00
#
_symmetry.space_group_name_H-M   'P 1'
#
loop_
_entity.id
_entity.type
_entity.pdbx_description
1 polymer ?
#
loop_
_entity_poly.entity_id
_entity_poly.type
_entity_poly.pdbx_seq_one_letter_code
_entity_poly.pdbx_strand_id
1 'polypeptide(L)'
;MVDDRWIEVTPSQFAHEADGLRIVRDLLPKRAPFRAWTNFEFRDDRGNWSEVDLLILAPDGLHLVELKYYSGRLRGNDQTWLRDGRAAEDSPSASPTARPSACAPS
;
A
#
# COMPACT_ATOMS: atom_id res chain seq x y z
N MET A 1 21.43 -19.02 6.40
CA MET A 1 20.05 -19.38 6.74
C MET A 1 19.16 -18.52 5.88
N VAL A 2 18.41 -19.11 4.95
CA VAL A 2 17.37 -18.39 4.21
C VAL A 2 16.31 -17.99 5.25
N ASP A 3 15.90 -16.73 5.26
CA ASP A 3 14.85 -16.25 6.17
C ASP A 3 13.50 -16.65 5.58
N ASP A 4 13.05 -17.88 5.85
CA ASP A 4 11.80 -18.45 5.35
C ASP A 4 10.52 -17.68 5.77
N ARG A 5 10.67 -16.56 6.47
CA ARG A 5 9.59 -15.66 6.89
C ARG A 5 9.36 -14.51 5.93
N TRP A 6 10.26 -14.23 5.00
CA TRP A 6 10.07 -13.18 3.98
C TRP A 6 10.24 -13.79 2.60
N ILE A 7 9.14 -13.88 1.86
CA ILE A 7 9.09 -14.48 0.53
C ILE A 7 8.76 -13.38 -0.47
N GLU A 8 9.75 -13.01 -1.28
CA GLU A 8 9.51 -12.18 -2.46
C GLU A 8 8.97 -13.09 -3.57
N VAL A 9 7.69 -12.92 -3.93
CA VAL A 9 7.03 -13.78 -4.93
C VAL A 9 7.48 -13.38 -6.33
N THR A 10 7.45 -12.09 -6.61
CA THR A 10 8.09 -11.50 -7.79
C THR A 10 8.97 -10.32 -7.38
N PRO A 11 10.07 -10.04 -8.11
CA PRO A 11 10.88 -8.87 -7.80
C PRO A 11 10.08 -7.58 -8.01
N SER A 12 10.23 -6.61 -7.10
CA SER A 12 9.68 -5.27 -7.30
C SER A 12 10.26 -4.63 -8.57
N GLN A 13 9.40 -4.03 -9.37
CA GLN A 13 9.78 -3.36 -10.62
C GLN A 13 10.27 -1.93 -10.39
N PHE A 14 10.11 -1.39 -9.18
CA PHE A 14 10.38 0.00 -8.85
C PHE A 14 11.29 0.12 -7.62
N ALA A 15 12.43 0.81 -7.77
CA ALA A 15 13.41 0.96 -6.68
C ALA A 15 12.81 1.52 -5.37
N HIS A 16 11.87 2.46 -5.48
CA HIS A 16 11.21 3.07 -4.32
C HIS A 16 10.28 2.10 -3.57
N GLU A 17 9.66 1.19 -4.29
CA GLU A 17 8.81 0.15 -3.70
C GLU A 17 9.68 -0.89 -3.00
N ALA A 18 10.77 -1.34 -3.64
CA ALA A 18 11.76 -2.22 -3.02
C ALA A 18 12.35 -1.63 -1.73
N ASP A 19 12.64 -0.33 -1.71
CA ASP A 19 13.09 0.38 -0.50
C ASP A 19 12.02 0.42 0.59
N GLY A 20 10.77 0.67 0.23
CA GLY A 20 9.64 0.63 1.17
C GLY A 20 9.47 -0.76 1.79
N LEU A 21 9.49 -1.80 0.98
CA LEU A 21 9.41 -3.19 1.41
C LEU A 21 10.57 -3.58 2.34
N ARG A 22 11.80 -3.14 2.03
CA ARG A 22 12.96 -3.34 2.91
C ARG A 22 12.77 -2.71 4.29
N ILE A 23 12.23 -1.50 4.35
CA ILE A 23 11.93 -0.84 5.63
C ILE A 23 10.92 -1.65 6.43
N VAL A 24 9.84 -2.13 5.79
CA VAL A 24 8.84 -2.96 6.48
C VAL A 24 9.46 -4.28 6.98
N ARG A 25 10.31 -4.93 6.17
CA ARG A 25 11.04 -6.14 6.56
C ARG A 25 11.88 -5.92 7.82
N ASP A 26 12.57 -4.79 7.90
CA ASP A 26 13.43 -4.45 9.05
C ASP A 26 12.61 -4.18 10.32
N LEU A 27 11.38 -3.68 10.18
CA LEU A 27 10.45 -3.43 11.29
C LEU A 27 9.71 -4.69 11.75
N LEU A 28 9.57 -5.70 10.89
CA LEU A 28 8.80 -6.91 11.19
C LEU A 28 9.48 -7.74 12.31
N PRO A 29 8.78 -8.11 13.39
CA PRO A 29 9.37 -8.93 14.45
C PRO A 29 9.96 -10.25 13.94
N LYS A 30 11.18 -10.56 14.35
CA LYS A 30 11.90 -11.79 13.97
C LYS A 30 11.49 -13.03 14.79
N ARG A 31 10.18 -13.29 14.89
CA ARG A 31 9.60 -14.40 15.68
C ARG A 31 8.32 -14.94 15.05
N ALA A 32 7.95 -16.17 15.37
CA ALA A 32 6.64 -16.71 14.99
C ALA A 32 5.48 -15.88 15.60
N PRO A 33 4.35 -15.75 14.90
CA PRO A 33 4.03 -16.29 13.57
C PRO A 33 4.39 -15.33 12.41
N PHE A 34 5.17 -14.27 12.65
CA PHE A 34 5.40 -13.22 11.64
C PHE A 34 6.01 -13.75 10.35
N ARG A 35 5.26 -13.61 9.25
CA ARG A 35 5.67 -13.95 7.88
C ARG A 35 5.15 -12.90 6.90
N ALA A 36 5.81 -12.77 5.76
CA ALA A 36 5.47 -11.81 4.73
C ALA A 36 5.66 -12.39 3.32
N TRP A 37 4.75 -12.02 2.42
CA TRP A 37 4.83 -12.28 0.99
C TRP A 37 4.68 -10.97 0.24
N THR A 38 5.57 -10.69 -0.72
CA THR A 38 5.54 -9.43 -1.49
C THR A 38 5.26 -9.67 -2.96
N ASN A 39 4.70 -8.64 -3.61
CA ASN A 39 4.60 -8.54 -5.07
C ASN A 39 3.91 -9.75 -5.70
N PHE A 40 2.69 -10.05 -5.27
CA PHE A 40 1.91 -11.15 -5.85
C PHE A 40 0.58 -10.67 -6.38
N GLU A 41 0.10 -11.39 -7.38
CA GLU A 41 -1.20 -11.18 -7.97
C GLU A 41 -2.08 -12.39 -7.68
N PHE A 42 -3.36 -12.15 -7.47
CA PHE A 42 -4.36 -13.21 -7.40
C PHE A 42 -5.58 -12.84 -8.21
N ARG A 43 -6.32 -13.89 -8.59
CA ARG A 43 -7.53 -13.77 -9.38
C ARG A 43 -8.74 -14.08 -8.51
N ASP A 44 -9.74 -13.19 -8.51
CA ASP A 44 -11.00 -13.43 -7.82
C ASP A 44 -11.91 -14.43 -8.58
N ASP A 45 -13.03 -14.81 -7.96
CA ASP A 45 -14.02 -15.73 -8.52
C ASP A 45 -14.74 -15.18 -9.77
N ARG A 46 -14.65 -13.87 -10.00
CA ARG A 46 -15.20 -13.15 -11.16
C ARG A 46 -14.16 -12.97 -12.26
N GLY A 47 -12.93 -13.40 -12.02
CA GLY A 47 -11.84 -13.37 -12.96
C GLY A 47 -11.05 -12.05 -13.01
N ASN A 48 -11.26 -11.14 -12.06
CA ASN A 48 -10.47 -9.91 -11.94
C ASN A 48 -9.11 -10.21 -11.31
N TRP A 49 -8.07 -9.55 -11.81
CA TRP A 49 -6.75 -9.57 -11.21
C TRP A 49 -6.63 -8.48 -10.15
N SER A 50 -6.02 -8.82 -9.03
CA SER A 50 -5.64 -7.88 -7.98
C SER A 50 -4.16 -8.06 -7.69
N GLU A 51 -3.42 -6.96 -7.74
CA GLU A 51 -2.02 -6.89 -7.34
C GLU A 51 -1.94 -6.51 -5.85
N VAL A 52 -0.98 -7.10 -5.15
CA VAL A 52 -0.73 -6.87 -3.72
C VAL A 52 0.76 -6.66 -3.51
N ASP A 53 1.11 -5.49 -2.98
CA ASP A 53 2.50 -5.16 -2.67
C ASP A 53 3.03 -6.02 -1.51
N LEU A 54 2.23 -6.19 -0.45
CA LEU A 54 2.64 -6.93 0.75
C LEU A 54 1.46 -7.58 1.50
N LEU A 55 1.61 -8.87 1.82
CA LEU A 55 0.74 -9.62 2.76
C LEU A 55 1.54 -10.04 3.99
N ILE A 56 1.06 -9.72 5.18
CA ILE A 56 1.70 -10.05 6.46
C ILE A 56 0.81 -11.01 7.27
N LEU A 57 1.39 -12.12 7.74
CA LEU A 57 0.83 -12.92 8.83
C LEU A 57 1.36 -12.40 10.16
N ALA A 58 0.47 -12.10 11.09
CA ALA A 58 0.76 -11.64 12.44
C ALA A 58 -0.09 -12.43 13.47
N PRO A 59 0.17 -12.32 14.79
CA PRO A 59 -0.61 -13.03 15.81
C PRO A 59 -2.12 -12.78 15.76
N ASP A 60 -2.54 -11.63 15.24
CA ASP A 60 -3.93 -11.18 15.17
C ASP A 60 -4.59 -11.45 13.80
N GLY A 61 -3.84 -11.93 12.81
CA GLY A 61 -4.41 -12.32 11.51
C GLY A 61 -3.52 -11.97 10.32
N LEU A 62 -4.18 -11.77 9.18
CA LEU A 62 -3.55 -11.38 7.91
C LEU A 62 -3.80 -9.90 7.63
N HIS A 63 -2.76 -9.19 7.23
CA HIS A 63 -2.80 -7.77 6.88
C HIS A 63 -2.33 -7.59 5.44
N LEU A 64 -3.16 -6.95 4.61
CA LEU A 64 -2.83 -6.60 3.24
C LEU A 64 -2.42 -5.12 3.21
N VAL A 65 -1.21 -4.86 2.74
CA VAL A 65 -0.58 -3.54 2.77
C VAL A 65 -0.26 -3.13 1.35
N GLU A 66 -0.85 -2.01 0.95
CA GLU A 66 -0.54 -1.34 -0.32
C GLU A 66 0.50 -0.24 -0.07
N LEU A 67 1.61 -0.30 -0.80
CA LEU A 67 2.68 0.69 -0.77
C LEU A 67 2.42 1.74 -1.83
N LYS A 68 2.35 3.00 -1.41
CA LYS A 68 2.31 4.14 -2.32
C LYS A 68 3.50 5.06 -2.09
N TYR A 69 4.23 5.37 -3.15
CA TYR A 69 5.35 6.29 -3.10
C TYR A 69 4.94 7.70 -3.54
N TYR A 70 5.24 8.69 -2.70
CA TYR A 70 5.10 10.12 -3.02
C TYR A 70 6.34 10.88 -2.60
N SER A 71 6.73 11.88 -3.41
CA SER A 71 7.75 12.85 -3.02
C SER A 71 7.12 14.08 -2.35
N GLY A 72 7.77 14.57 -1.30
CA GLY A 72 7.35 15.77 -0.54
C GLY A 72 6.51 15.45 0.70
N ARG A 73 6.01 16.50 1.37
CA ARG A 73 5.18 16.35 2.57
C ARG A 73 3.73 16.14 2.18
N LEU A 74 3.20 14.98 2.51
CA LEU A 74 1.78 14.66 2.35
C LEU A 74 1.01 15.13 3.60
N ARG A 75 -0.10 15.82 3.41
CA ARG A 75 -1.06 16.20 4.47
C ARG A 75 -2.47 15.85 3.99
N GLY A 76 -3.44 15.77 4.88
CA GLY A 76 -4.84 15.55 4.49
C GLY A 76 -5.48 14.43 5.28
N ASN A 77 -6.48 13.78 4.67
CA ASN A 77 -7.25 12.69 5.26
C ASN A 77 -7.48 11.58 4.23
N ASP A 78 -8.25 10.56 4.60
CA ASP A 78 -8.52 9.39 3.74
C ASP A 78 -9.25 9.71 2.43
N GLN A 79 -9.72 10.95 2.21
CA GLN A 79 -10.42 11.35 0.99
C GLN A 79 -9.63 12.37 0.15
N THR A 80 -8.84 13.22 0.79
CA THR A 80 -8.18 14.34 0.10
C THR A 80 -6.78 14.51 0.61
N TRP A 81 -5.83 14.48 -0.32
CA TRP A 81 -4.41 14.64 -0.07
C TRP A 81 -3.92 16.00 -0.57
N LEU A 82 -3.03 16.60 0.21
CA LEU A 82 -2.43 17.91 -0.01
C LEU A 82 -0.92 17.73 -0.10
N ARG A 83 -0.33 18.34 -1.12
CA ARG A 83 1.11 18.37 -1.35
C ARG A 83 1.57 19.81 -1.54
N ASP A 84 2.74 20.13 -1.02
CA ASP A 84 3.30 21.47 -1.13
C ASP A 84 3.50 21.82 -2.62
N GLY A 85 2.87 22.91 -3.07
CA GLY A 85 2.93 23.39 -4.46
C GLY A 85 1.99 22.71 -5.46
N ARG A 86 1.03 21.88 -5.02
CA ARG A 86 0.00 21.28 -5.88
C ARG A 86 -1.41 21.55 -5.36
N ALA A 87 -2.40 21.52 -6.25
CA ALA A 87 -3.80 21.51 -5.86
C ALA A 87 -4.13 20.24 -5.06
N ALA A 88 -5.16 20.31 -4.23
CA ALA A 88 -5.67 19.14 -3.51
C ALA A 88 -6.08 18.04 -4.50
N GLU A 89 -5.68 16.81 -4.21
CA GLU A 89 -5.99 15.64 -5.03
C GLU A 89 -6.76 14.60 -4.23
N ASP A 90 -7.54 13.79 -4.93
CA ASP A 90 -8.26 12.69 -4.30
C ASP A 90 -7.21 11.66 -3.81
N SER A 91 -7.42 11.12 -2.61
CA SER A 91 -6.55 10.05 -2.12
C SER A 91 -6.72 8.81 -3.03
N PRO A 92 -5.72 7.93 -3.11
CA PRO A 92 -5.83 6.67 -3.86
C PRO A 92 -7.00 5.78 -3.41
N SER A 93 -7.45 5.98 -2.17
CA SER A 93 -8.55 5.24 -1.55
C SER A 93 -9.88 6.00 -1.59
N ALA A 94 -9.91 7.23 -2.14
CA ALA A 94 -11.10 8.05 -2.17
C ALA A 94 -12.11 7.46 -3.16
N SER A 95 -13.29 7.10 -2.66
CA SER A 95 -14.40 6.72 -3.53
C SER A 95 -14.90 7.93 -4.33
N PRO A 96 -15.12 7.82 -5.66
CA PRO A 96 -15.52 8.95 -6.50
C PRO A 96 -16.89 9.56 -6.14
N THR A 97 -17.69 8.88 -5.30
CA THR A 97 -19.04 9.31 -4.90
C THR A 97 -19.06 10.29 -3.72
N ALA A 98 -17.91 10.64 -3.12
CA ALA A 98 -17.84 11.42 -1.88
C ALA A 98 -17.73 12.95 -2.06
N ARG A 99 -17.90 13.50 -3.27
CA ARG A 99 -17.93 14.97 -3.45
C ARG A 99 -19.33 15.54 -3.19
N PRO A 100 -19.56 16.36 -2.14
CA PRO A 100 -20.65 17.31 -2.21
C PRO A 100 -20.33 18.33 -3.30
N SER A 101 -21.28 18.55 -4.22
CA SER A 101 -21.18 19.53 -5.30
C SER A 101 -20.62 20.85 -4.77
N ALA A 102 -19.47 21.27 -5.29
CA ALA A 102 -18.92 22.59 -4.99
C ALA A 102 -19.92 23.64 -5.48
N CYS A 103 -20.38 24.49 -4.56
CA CYS A 103 -21.13 25.71 -4.88
C CYS A 103 -20.34 26.53 -5.91
N ALA A 104 -20.94 26.76 -7.09
CA ALA A 104 -20.43 27.71 -8.05
C ALA A 104 -20.57 29.14 -7.48
N PRO A 105 -19.56 30.00 -7.60
CA PRO A 105 -19.69 31.39 -7.19
C PRO A 105 -20.63 32.14 -8.14
N SER A 106 -21.55 32.91 -7.56
CA SER A 106 -22.35 33.95 -8.24
C SER A 106 -21.55 35.22 -8.44
#